data_AF-A0A226D7H2-F1
#
_entry.id   AF-A0A226D7H2-F1
#
_cell.length_a   1.000
_cell.length_b   1.000
_cell.length_c   1.000
_cell.angle_alpha   90.00
_cell.angle_beta   90.00
_cell.angle_gamma   90.00
#
_symmetry.space_group_name_H-M   'P 1'
#
loop_
_entity.id
_entity.type
_entity.pdbx_description
1 polymer ?
#
loop_
_entity_poly.entity_id
_entity_poly.type
_entity_poly.pdbx_seq_one_letter_code
_entity_poly.pdbx_strand_id
1 'polypeptide(L)'
;MPSPELVKALDIYSKYFQKHLETAPIMWDTTTRRFYYVSSLDKLFDWIWNMSVITTFIGLGSIVFVLGRDIIVDRKTLPLFNIIGLALMGIMGVAVVGIAIALVFYGKDFAYGWNELHQMEDQLSDMRAQQSHRNIPQEQDYFGKGLTIMMKILPFYMFVFPVVGLITKLDPFYIIFSLAGSYIKDPFALQFFTFGTTIIRALLIFTSVVEALRHTSLVLVMFAAALYTGGKNCTHLLAISVSRNAVEMSKLISIVYQLDLHIRLMSKFQESCTTALFGFGLFAGVLINVGSIQLMDVLPFWFYVYFPSASVMVVLTISVLLPQAQIVNDRSKGVIEKWKIAVMGEWDTRKKAYLRKKLKTLKPAGLQVGIHEVRFFTIERSTKAAFYVKILDNTINLSLAIPPGALNTRFGGLA
;
A
#
# COMPACT_ATOMS: atom_id res chain seq x y z
N MET A 1 -17.91 -15.13 -3.54
CA MET A 1 -17.83 -14.39 -2.26
C MET A 1 -16.41 -14.33 -1.68
N PRO A 2 -15.90 -13.13 -1.35
CA PRO A 2 -14.60 -12.94 -0.70
C PRO A 2 -14.58 -13.66 0.64
N SER A 3 -13.38 -13.96 1.16
CA SER A 3 -13.32 -14.57 2.47
C SER A 3 -13.97 -13.66 3.53
N PRO A 4 -14.68 -14.24 4.51
CA PRO A 4 -15.29 -13.48 5.59
C PRO A 4 -14.31 -12.56 6.32
N GLU A 5 -13.05 -12.98 6.47
CA GLU A 5 -12.02 -12.17 7.15
C GLU A 5 -11.52 -11.01 6.26
N LEU A 6 -11.47 -11.15 4.93
CA LEU A 6 -11.17 -10.03 4.04
C LEU A 6 -12.28 -8.97 4.08
N VAL A 7 -13.56 -9.39 4.03
CA VAL A 7 -14.71 -8.47 4.15
C VAL A 7 -14.66 -7.75 5.50
N LYS A 8 -14.37 -8.46 6.58
CA LYS A 8 -14.20 -7.88 7.90
C LYS A 8 -13.06 -6.86 7.97
N ALA A 9 -11.95 -7.08 7.27
CA ALA A 9 -10.87 -6.10 7.18
C ALA A 9 -11.33 -4.82 6.44
N LEU A 10 -12.10 -4.96 5.36
CA LEU A 10 -12.71 -3.84 4.64
C LEU A 10 -13.73 -3.08 5.50
N ASP A 11 -14.54 -3.80 6.28
CA ASP A 11 -15.51 -3.19 7.19
C ASP A 11 -14.83 -2.44 8.35
N ILE A 12 -13.72 -2.98 8.87
CA ILE A 12 -12.88 -2.27 9.86
C ILE A 12 -12.31 -1.00 9.23
N TYR A 13 -11.76 -1.07 8.02
CA TYR A 13 -11.28 0.11 7.31
C TYR A 13 -12.40 1.16 7.14
N SER A 14 -13.59 0.76 6.68
CA SER A 14 -14.74 1.66 6.53
C SER A 14 -15.16 2.31 7.85
N LYS A 15 -15.21 1.52 8.93
CA LYS A 15 -15.56 1.99 10.28
C LYS A 15 -14.63 3.09 10.78
N TYR A 16 -13.32 2.92 10.62
CA TYR A 16 -12.34 3.86 11.20
C TYR A 16 -11.96 5.00 10.24
N PHE A 17 -11.95 4.77 8.93
CA PHE A 17 -11.40 5.72 7.95
C PHE A 17 -12.40 6.25 6.92
N GLN A 18 -13.65 5.78 6.91
CA GLN A 18 -14.69 6.31 6.00
C GLN A 18 -15.87 6.92 6.75
N LYS A 19 -16.35 6.27 7.81
CA LYS A 19 -17.58 6.71 8.51
C LYS A 19 -17.47 8.10 9.13
N HIS A 20 -16.29 8.47 9.61
CA HIS A 20 -16.06 9.69 10.40
C HIS A 20 -15.19 10.72 9.68
N LEU A 21 -14.72 10.42 8.48
CA LEU A 21 -13.88 11.31 7.68
C LEU A 21 -14.65 11.75 6.43
N GLU A 22 -14.14 12.77 5.77
CA GLU A 22 -14.66 13.29 4.51
C GLU A 22 -14.67 12.22 3.41
N THR A 23 -15.43 12.45 2.34
CA THR A 23 -15.54 11.49 1.24
C THR A 23 -14.23 11.40 0.44
N ALA A 24 -13.71 10.18 0.24
CA ALA A 24 -12.56 9.90 -0.64
C ALA A 24 -13.01 9.46 -2.04
N PRO A 25 -12.13 9.51 -3.06
CA PRO A 25 -12.45 9.09 -4.42
C PRO A 25 -12.96 7.66 -4.54
N ILE A 26 -12.46 6.75 -3.71
CA ILE A 26 -12.92 5.36 -3.63
C ILE A 26 -13.45 5.09 -2.24
N MET A 27 -14.67 4.58 -2.17
CA MET A 27 -15.31 4.19 -0.92
C MET A 27 -15.76 2.73 -0.94
N TRP A 28 -15.84 2.11 0.24
CA TRP A 28 -16.32 0.74 0.43
C TRP A 28 -17.75 0.79 0.94
N ASP A 29 -18.67 0.20 0.20
CA ASP A 29 -20.05 0.05 0.65
C ASP A 29 -20.19 -1.26 1.44
N THR A 30 -20.40 -1.17 2.74
CA THR A 30 -20.57 -2.32 3.64
C THR A 30 -21.83 -3.13 3.35
N THR A 31 -22.85 -2.50 2.74
CA THR A 31 -24.13 -3.14 2.44
C THR A 31 -24.03 -3.95 1.16
N THR A 32 -23.55 -3.33 0.07
CA THR A 32 -23.42 -4.01 -1.23
C THR A 32 -22.13 -4.82 -1.36
N ARG A 33 -21.17 -4.63 -0.44
CA ARG A 33 -19.81 -5.21 -0.47
C ARG A 33 -19.08 -4.91 -1.79
N ARG A 34 -19.19 -3.66 -2.23
CA ARG A 34 -18.60 -3.17 -3.48
C ARG A 34 -17.81 -1.89 -3.25
N PHE A 35 -16.77 -1.70 -4.06
CA PHE A 35 -16.15 -0.39 -4.16
C PHE A 35 -17.00 0.50 -5.07
N TYR A 36 -17.16 1.76 -4.70
CA TYR A 36 -17.73 2.76 -5.60
C TYR A 36 -16.83 3.98 -5.69
N TYR A 37 -16.84 4.60 -6.87
CA TYR A 37 -16.05 5.78 -7.14
C TYR A 37 -16.94 7.02 -7.03
N VAL A 38 -16.46 8.02 -6.31
CA VAL A 38 -17.13 9.31 -6.18
C VAL A 38 -16.51 10.28 -7.18
N SER A 39 -17.26 10.67 -8.21
CA SER A 39 -16.80 11.61 -9.25
C SER A 39 -17.18 13.07 -8.98
N SER A 40 -18.05 13.32 -8.01
CA SER A 40 -18.51 14.68 -7.70
C SER A 40 -17.42 15.45 -6.96
N LEU A 41 -16.91 16.51 -7.60
CA LEU A 41 -15.91 17.40 -7.01
C LEU A 41 -16.40 18.04 -5.72
N ASP A 42 -17.68 18.43 -5.65
CA ASP A 42 -18.26 19.04 -4.45
C ASP A 42 -18.17 18.12 -3.23
N LYS A 43 -18.41 16.81 -3.44
CA LYS A 43 -18.27 15.81 -2.37
C LYS A 43 -16.82 15.51 -2.02
N LEU A 44 -15.90 15.71 -2.96
CA LEU A 44 -14.47 15.49 -2.78
C LEU A 44 -13.72 16.74 -2.31
N PHE A 45 -14.38 17.91 -2.21
CA PHE A 45 -13.71 19.18 -1.99
C PHE A 45 -12.86 19.17 -0.71
N ASP A 46 -13.41 18.72 0.41
CA ASP A 46 -12.70 18.66 1.69
C ASP A 46 -11.47 17.73 1.62
N TRP A 47 -11.62 16.59 0.94
CA TRP A 47 -10.53 15.64 0.76
C TRP A 47 -9.42 16.22 -0.15
N ILE A 48 -9.81 16.86 -1.26
CA ILE A 48 -8.86 17.53 -2.17
C ILE A 48 -8.14 18.66 -1.43
N TRP A 49 -8.84 19.42 -0.60
CA TRP A 49 -8.27 20.47 0.23
C TRP A 49 -7.25 19.90 1.23
N ASN A 50 -7.62 18.85 1.98
CA ASN A 50 -6.73 18.20 2.94
C ASN A 50 -5.46 17.67 2.25
N MET A 51 -5.61 16.96 1.12
CA MET A 51 -4.47 16.38 0.41
C MET A 51 -3.59 17.43 -0.27
N SER A 52 -4.20 18.40 -0.95
CA SER A 52 -3.45 19.41 -1.72
C SER A 52 -2.85 20.46 -0.79
N VAL A 53 -3.67 21.09 0.05
CA VAL A 53 -3.22 22.22 0.86
C VAL A 53 -2.50 21.76 2.12
N ILE A 54 -3.13 20.90 2.92
CA ILE A 54 -2.57 20.52 4.23
C ILE A 54 -1.40 19.56 4.06
N THR A 55 -1.58 18.44 3.36
CA THR A 55 -0.53 17.42 3.24
C THR A 55 0.57 17.84 2.26
N THR A 56 0.23 18.34 1.08
CA THR A 56 1.24 18.66 0.04
C THR A 56 1.87 20.03 0.27
N PHE A 57 1.11 21.12 0.19
CA PHE A 57 1.70 22.46 0.28
C PHE A 57 2.24 22.77 1.68
N ILE A 58 1.45 22.56 2.72
CA ILE A 58 1.85 22.88 4.10
C ILE A 58 2.80 21.79 4.63
N GLY A 59 2.42 20.51 4.56
CA GLY A 59 3.23 19.40 5.08
C GLY A 59 4.56 19.23 4.34
N LEU A 60 4.52 18.76 3.09
CA LEU A 60 5.74 18.53 2.31
C LEU A 60 6.52 19.82 2.04
N GLY A 61 5.83 20.92 1.75
CA GLY A 61 6.49 22.22 1.55
C GLY A 61 7.28 22.67 2.78
N SER A 62 6.75 22.47 3.99
CA SER A 62 7.49 22.76 5.23
C SER A 62 8.72 21.88 5.40
N ILE A 63 8.64 20.59 5.05
CA ILE A 63 9.78 19.68 5.11
C ILE A 63 10.87 20.13 4.14
N VAL A 64 10.52 20.40 2.89
CA VAL A 64 11.46 20.86 1.86
C VAL A 64 12.09 22.19 2.27
N PHE A 65 11.29 23.12 2.80
CA PHE A 65 11.78 24.41 3.29
C PHE A 65 12.79 24.24 4.43
N VAL A 66 12.46 23.44 5.45
CA VAL A 66 13.32 23.21 6.62
C VAL A 66 14.63 22.54 6.22
N LEU A 67 14.57 21.47 5.40
CA LEU A 67 15.77 20.77 4.92
C LEU A 67 16.61 21.65 3.99
N GLY A 68 15.97 22.37 3.07
CA GLY A 68 16.65 23.29 2.15
C GLY A 68 17.36 24.42 2.89
N ARG A 69 16.72 24.99 3.91
CA ARG A 69 17.34 26.01 4.77
C ARG A 69 18.59 25.48 5.47
N ASP A 70 18.54 24.29 6.06
CA ASP A 70 19.69 23.71 6.77
C ASP A 70 20.89 23.47 5.82
N ILE A 71 20.60 23.08 4.56
CA ILE A 71 21.62 22.91 3.51
C ILE A 71 22.22 24.27 3.08
N ILE A 72 21.40 25.30 2.88
CA ILE A 72 21.84 26.58 2.31
C ILE A 72 22.56 27.46 3.33
N VAL A 73 22.08 27.50 4.57
CA VAL A 73 22.57 28.47 5.58
C VAL A 73 23.91 28.03 6.20
N ASP A 74 24.37 26.81 5.93
CA ASP A 74 25.60 26.15 6.45
C ASP A 74 25.81 26.28 7.97
N ARG A 75 24.75 26.67 8.69
CA ARG A 75 24.64 26.55 10.14
C ARG A 75 23.86 25.28 10.36
N LYS A 76 24.57 24.19 10.69
CA LYS A 76 23.97 22.92 11.14
C LYS A 76 23.22 23.14 12.44
N THR A 77 22.03 23.74 12.32
CA THR A 77 21.19 24.11 13.45
C THR A 77 20.30 22.95 13.85
N LEU A 78 20.02 22.03 12.93
CA LEU A 78 19.20 20.86 13.20
C LEU A 78 20.05 19.66 13.64
N PRO A 79 19.67 19.00 14.74
CA PRO A 79 20.23 17.70 15.08
C PRO A 79 20.05 16.72 13.90
N LEU A 80 21.05 15.86 13.67
CA LEU A 80 21.01 14.87 12.59
C LEU A 80 19.74 14.01 12.64
N PHE A 81 19.27 13.73 13.84
CA PHE A 81 18.01 13.05 14.09
C PHE A 81 16.80 13.70 13.40
N ASN A 82 16.66 15.01 13.56
CA ASN A 82 15.55 15.77 13.01
C ASN A 82 15.62 15.73 11.49
N ILE A 83 16.84 15.79 10.92
CA ILE A 83 17.05 15.66 9.48
C ILE A 83 16.57 14.28 8.98
N ILE A 84 16.95 13.19 9.67
CA ILE A 84 16.51 11.83 9.32
C ILE A 84 14.99 11.68 9.45
N GLY A 85 14.42 12.17 10.55
CA GLY A 85 12.97 12.15 10.78
C GLY A 85 12.19 12.94 9.72
N LEU A 86 12.67 14.14 9.37
CA LEU A 86 12.11 14.96 8.30
C LEU A 86 12.25 14.31 6.93
N ALA A 87 13.37 13.67 6.63
CA ALA A 87 13.56 12.94 5.39
C ALA A 87 12.59 11.74 5.28
N LEU A 88 12.42 10.97 6.37
CA LEU A 88 11.44 9.89 6.44
C LEU A 88 10.00 10.37 6.26
N MET A 89 9.62 11.46 6.95
CA MET A 89 8.31 12.09 6.80
C MET A 89 8.09 12.62 5.38
N GLY A 90 9.13 13.22 4.77
CA GLY A 90 9.07 13.72 3.40
C GLY A 90 8.82 12.60 2.40
N ILE A 91 9.52 11.47 2.55
CA ILE A 91 9.36 10.30 1.67
C ILE A 91 8.00 9.65 1.84
N MET A 92 7.52 9.52 3.09
CA MET A 92 6.16 9.06 3.35
C MET A 92 5.11 10.02 2.74
N GLY A 93 5.29 11.33 2.90
CA GLY A 93 4.39 12.32 2.34
C GLY A 93 4.35 12.27 0.81
N VAL A 94 5.50 12.12 0.14
CA VAL A 94 5.57 11.95 -1.32
C VAL A 94 4.84 10.67 -1.76
N ALA A 95 5.02 9.57 -1.03
CA ALA A 95 4.31 8.33 -1.32
C ALA A 95 2.78 8.49 -1.16
N VAL A 96 2.33 9.15 -0.08
CA VAL A 96 0.90 9.40 0.19
C VAL A 96 0.29 10.32 -0.88
N VAL A 97 0.98 11.38 -1.28
CA VAL A 97 0.54 12.28 -2.36
C VAL A 97 0.50 11.52 -3.70
N GLY A 98 1.51 10.70 -4.00
CA GLY A 98 1.51 9.85 -5.19
C GLY A 98 0.33 8.86 -5.22
N ILE A 99 -0.02 8.26 -4.07
CA ILE A 99 -1.20 7.41 -3.94
C ILE A 99 -2.49 8.20 -4.16
N ALA A 100 -2.62 9.39 -3.56
CA ALA A 100 -3.80 10.24 -3.75
C ALA A 100 -4.01 10.63 -5.21
N ILE A 101 -2.92 11.01 -5.90
CA ILE A 101 -2.93 11.27 -7.34
C ILE A 101 -3.39 10.01 -8.10
N ALA A 102 -2.84 8.84 -7.79
CA ALA A 102 -3.23 7.59 -8.43
C ALA A 102 -4.72 7.23 -8.19
N LEU A 103 -5.26 7.52 -7.00
CA LEU A 103 -6.68 7.32 -6.70
C LEU A 103 -7.59 8.24 -7.53
N VAL A 104 -7.20 9.50 -7.74
CA VAL A 104 -7.97 10.43 -8.58
C VAL A 104 -7.99 9.95 -10.03
N PHE A 105 -6.82 9.63 -10.59
CA PHE A 105 -6.70 9.28 -12.02
C PHE A 105 -7.19 7.88 -12.36
N TYR A 106 -6.91 6.88 -11.52
CA TYR A 106 -7.14 5.47 -11.84
C TYR A 106 -8.14 4.79 -10.90
N GLY A 107 -8.67 5.51 -9.90
CA GLY A 107 -9.55 4.91 -8.90
C GLY A 107 -10.88 4.43 -9.46
N LYS A 108 -11.41 5.10 -10.48
CA LYS A 108 -12.63 4.67 -11.18
C LYS A 108 -12.45 3.33 -11.86
N ASP A 109 -11.36 3.19 -12.62
CA ASP A 109 -11.00 1.98 -13.34
C ASP A 109 -10.74 0.83 -12.36
N PHE A 110 -10.08 1.12 -11.23
CA PHE A 110 -9.90 0.14 -10.17
C PHE A 110 -11.22 -0.35 -9.59
N ALA A 111 -12.09 0.57 -9.15
CA ALA A 111 -13.36 0.21 -8.51
C ALA A 111 -14.24 -0.63 -9.43
N TYR A 112 -14.35 -0.23 -10.71
CA TYR A 112 -15.09 -0.99 -11.70
C TYR A 112 -14.44 -2.36 -11.98
N GLY A 113 -13.12 -2.38 -12.23
CA GLY A 113 -12.38 -3.61 -12.51
C GLY A 113 -12.47 -4.63 -11.38
N TRP A 114 -12.41 -4.19 -10.13
CA TRP A 114 -12.55 -5.08 -8.97
C TRP A 114 -13.97 -5.61 -8.80
N ASN A 115 -15.00 -4.76 -8.99
CA ASN A 115 -16.40 -5.20 -8.89
C ASN A 115 -16.75 -6.26 -9.95
N GLU A 116 -16.28 -6.08 -11.19
CA GLU A 116 -16.46 -7.07 -12.26
C GLU A 116 -15.68 -8.36 -11.96
N LEU A 117 -14.45 -8.24 -11.44
CA LEU A 117 -13.66 -9.39 -11.01
C LEU A 117 -14.35 -10.19 -9.90
N HIS A 118 -15.02 -9.49 -8.99
CA HIS A 118 -15.82 -10.08 -7.91
C HIS A 118 -17.07 -10.77 -8.46
N GLN A 119 -17.79 -10.16 -9.38
CA GLN A 119 -18.96 -10.78 -10.03
C GLN A 119 -18.57 -12.05 -10.81
N MET A 120 -17.42 -12.03 -11.47
CA MET A 120 -16.88 -13.20 -12.16
C MET A 120 -16.55 -14.35 -11.21
N GLU A 121 -16.19 -14.06 -9.97
CA GLU A 121 -15.95 -15.07 -8.94
C GLU A 121 -17.20 -15.90 -8.67
N ASP A 122 -18.36 -15.23 -8.55
CA ASP A 122 -19.63 -15.90 -8.30
C ASP A 122 -20.03 -16.76 -9.52
N GLN A 123 -19.88 -16.25 -10.74
CA GLN A 123 -20.12 -17.02 -11.97
C GLN A 123 -19.24 -18.27 -12.07
N LEU A 124 -17.94 -18.14 -11.76
CA LEU A 124 -16.98 -19.25 -11.77
C LEU A 124 -17.26 -20.26 -10.65
N SER A 125 -17.74 -19.78 -9.50
CA SER A 125 -18.16 -20.63 -8.39
C SER A 125 -19.36 -21.49 -8.78
N ASP A 126 -20.37 -20.90 -9.43
CA ASP A 126 -21.56 -21.61 -9.89
C ASP A 126 -21.22 -22.66 -10.96
N MET A 127 -20.40 -22.28 -11.95
CA MET A 127 -19.90 -23.23 -12.97
C MET A 127 -19.15 -24.40 -12.33
N ARG A 128 -18.34 -24.14 -11.30
CA ARG A 128 -17.62 -25.18 -10.57
C ARG A 128 -18.57 -26.08 -9.79
N ALA A 129 -19.58 -25.52 -9.12
CA ALA A 129 -20.56 -26.27 -8.36
C ALA A 129 -21.37 -27.22 -9.27
N GLN A 130 -21.66 -26.80 -10.50
CA GLN A 130 -22.30 -27.66 -11.50
C GLN A 130 -21.43 -28.83 -11.96
N GLN A 131 -20.09 -28.67 -11.97
CA GLN A 131 -19.17 -29.69 -12.48
C GLN A 131 -18.58 -30.60 -11.39
N SER A 132 -18.57 -30.19 -10.12
CA SER A 132 -17.88 -30.90 -9.06
C SER A 132 -18.76 -31.10 -7.83
N HIS A 133 -19.12 -32.36 -7.57
CA HIS A 133 -19.75 -32.77 -6.31
C HIS A 133 -18.75 -32.91 -5.15
N ARG A 134 -17.47 -32.57 -5.33
CA ARG A 134 -16.48 -32.72 -4.26
C ARG A 134 -16.56 -31.55 -3.29
N ASN A 135 -16.86 -31.89 -2.03
CA ASN A 135 -16.66 -30.99 -0.90
C ASN A 135 -15.19 -30.61 -0.83
N ILE A 136 -14.89 -29.33 -1.10
CA ILE A 136 -13.54 -28.80 -0.91
C ILE A 136 -13.42 -28.46 0.58
N PRO A 137 -12.39 -28.97 1.27
CA PRO A 137 -12.13 -28.56 2.64
C PRO A 137 -12.01 -27.04 2.71
N GLN A 138 -12.68 -26.43 3.70
CA GLN A 138 -12.58 -25.00 3.92
C GLN A 138 -11.13 -24.67 4.34
N GLU A 139 -10.35 -24.09 3.43
CA GLU A 139 -9.00 -23.63 3.76
C GLU A 139 -9.08 -22.51 4.81
N GLN A 140 -8.23 -22.59 5.84
CA GLN A 140 -8.11 -21.50 6.81
C GLN A 140 -7.59 -20.25 6.11
N ASP A 141 -8.35 -19.15 6.23
CA ASP A 141 -7.97 -17.87 5.64
C ASP A 141 -6.97 -17.10 6.52
N TYR A 142 -5.73 -17.57 6.55
CA TYR A 142 -4.63 -16.88 7.23
C TYR A 142 -4.38 -15.48 6.66
N PHE A 143 -4.64 -15.29 5.36
CA PHE A 143 -4.46 -14.03 4.67
C PHE A 143 -5.41 -12.95 5.20
N GLY A 144 -6.71 -13.23 5.22
CA GLY A 144 -7.71 -12.30 5.75
C GLY A 144 -7.51 -12.02 7.26
N LYS A 145 -7.07 -13.01 8.03
CA LYS A 145 -6.71 -12.81 9.45
C LYS A 145 -5.54 -11.83 9.61
N GLY A 146 -4.47 -12.00 8.82
CA GLY A 146 -3.32 -11.10 8.84
C GLY A 146 -3.72 -9.66 8.48
N LEU A 147 -4.52 -9.50 7.42
CA LEU A 147 -5.02 -8.18 7.02
C LEU A 147 -5.94 -7.56 8.08
N THR A 148 -6.80 -8.34 8.72
CA THR A 148 -7.65 -7.89 9.82
C THR A 148 -6.82 -7.38 11.00
N ILE A 149 -5.74 -8.07 11.37
CA ILE A 149 -4.81 -7.62 12.42
C ILE A 149 -4.18 -6.28 12.02
N MET A 150 -3.68 -6.16 10.80
CA MET A 150 -3.11 -4.91 10.29
C MET A 150 -4.11 -3.75 10.35
N MET A 151 -5.35 -3.97 9.89
CA MET A 151 -6.40 -2.94 9.90
C MET A 151 -6.86 -2.54 11.31
N LYS A 152 -6.64 -3.36 12.33
CA LYS A 152 -6.89 -3.00 13.74
C LYS A 152 -5.74 -2.18 14.34
N ILE A 153 -4.51 -2.45 13.92
CA ILE A 153 -3.32 -1.75 14.43
C ILE A 153 -3.24 -0.34 13.83
N LEU A 154 -3.60 -0.14 12.56
CA LEU A 154 -3.44 1.17 11.90
C LEU A 154 -4.18 2.34 12.58
N PRO A 155 -5.46 2.20 13.01
CA PRO A 155 -6.15 3.26 13.77
C PRO A 155 -5.49 3.60 15.10
N PHE A 156 -4.75 2.69 15.74
CA PHE A 156 -4.03 2.99 16.97
C PHE A 156 -2.94 4.05 16.73
N TYR A 157 -2.24 3.97 15.60
CA TYR A 157 -1.21 4.96 15.24
C TYR A 157 -1.77 6.35 14.96
N MET A 158 -3.06 6.47 14.64
CA MET A 158 -3.74 7.76 14.43
C MET A 158 -3.65 8.65 15.66
N PHE A 159 -3.66 8.07 16.86
CA PHE A 159 -3.58 8.80 18.12
C PHE A 159 -2.14 8.91 18.62
N VAL A 160 -1.33 7.88 18.44
CA VAL A 160 0.04 7.84 18.95
C VAL A 160 0.94 8.84 18.22
N PHE A 161 0.92 8.89 16.89
CA PHE A 161 1.88 9.72 16.15
C PHE A 161 1.69 11.22 16.35
N PRO A 162 0.47 11.79 16.38
CA PRO A 162 0.31 13.21 16.64
C PRO A 162 0.78 13.61 18.03
N VAL A 163 0.47 12.80 19.05
CA VAL A 163 0.92 13.05 20.43
C VAL A 163 2.44 12.99 20.53
N VAL A 164 3.06 11.94 19.98
CA VAL A 164 4.52 11.79 19.98
C VAL A 164 5.18 12.93 19.20
N GLY A 165 4.65 13.30 18.03
CA GLY A 165 5.16 14.41 17.22
C GLY A 165 5.12 15.75 17.98
N LEU A 166 4.02 16.02 18.69
CA LEU A 166 3.88 17.23 19.50
C LEU A 166 4.86 17.28 20.66
N ILE A 167 5.02 16.17 21.39
CA ILE A 167 5.93 16.10 22.55
C ILE A 167 7.39 16.23 22.10
N THR A 168 7.76 15.52 21.04
CA THR A 168 9.15 15.43 20.57
C THR A 168 9.58 16.64 19.76
N LYS A 169 8.64 17.47 19.29
CA LYS A 169 8.93 18.68 18.50
C LYS A 169 9.74 18.38 17.22
N LEU A 170 9.60 17.16 16.70
CA LEU A 170 10.29 16.70 15.48
C LEU A 170 9.55 17.09 14.20
N ASP A 171 8.34 17.63 14.35
CA ASP A 171 7.54 18.07 13.23
C ASP A 171 8.15 19.34 12.59
N PRO A 172 8.05 19.49 11.25
CA PRO A 172 8.60 20.65 10.55
C PRO A 172 7.95 21.97 11.00
N PHE A 173 6.71 21.92 11.48
CA PHE A 173 5.97 23.12 11.88
C PHE A 173 6.55 23.74 13.14
N TYR A 174 7.01 22.94 14.11
CA TYR A 174 7.69 23.45 15.29
C TYR A 174 8.95 24.25 14.92
N ILE A 175 9.74 23.76 13.97
CA ILE A 175 10.97 24.43 13.52
C ILE A 175 10.63 25.77 12.86
N ILE A 176 9.59 25.81 12.02
CA ILE A 176 9.15 27.05 11.36
C ILE A 176 8.58 28.04 12.39
N PHE A 177 7.71 27.58 13.30
CA PHE A 177 7.09 28.45 14.29
C PHE A 177 8.08 28.93 15.34
N SER A 178 9.05 28.12 15.76
CA SER A 178 10.12 28.55 16.67
C SER A 178 11.01 29.62 16.03
N LEU A 179 11.28 29.52 14.72
CA LEU A 179 11.96 30.57 13.97
C LEU A 179 11.14 31.87 13.96
N ALA A 180 9.85 31.79 13.66
CA ALA A 180 8.95 32.96 13.67
C ALA A 180 8.85 33.60 15.07
N GLY A 181 8.73 32.78 16.11
CA GLY A 181 8.65 33.23 17.51
C GLY A 181 9.92 33.95 17.97
N SER A 182 11.09 33.62 17.41
CA SER A 182 12.35 34.30 17.75
C SER A 182 12.39 35.79 17.41
N TYR A 183 11.50 36.27 16.53
CA TYR A 183 11.37 37.69 16.20
C TYR A 183 10.46 38.47 17.16
N ILE A 184 9.70 37.78 18.03
CA ILE A 184 8.78 38.41 18.98
C ILE A 184 9.53 38.71 20.28
N LYS A 185 9.72 39.99 20.59
CA LYS A 185 10.44 40.44 21.80
C LYS A 185 9.57 40.49 23.06
N ASP A 186 8.27 40.74 22.91
CA ASP A 186 7.34 40.84 24.03
C ASP A 186 7.01 39.45 24.59
N PRO A 187 7.29 39.17 25.88
CA PRO A 187 7.06 37.85 26.47
C PRO A 187 5.57 37.45 26.49
N PHE A 188 4.66 38.41 26.66
CA PHE A 188 3.22 38.13 26.65
C PHE A 188 2.76 37.72 25.25
N ALA A 189 3.09 38.51 24.22
CA ALA A 189 2.84 38.15 22.83
C ALA A 189 3.45 36.79 22.44
N LEU A 190 4.66 36.48 22.92
CA LEU A 190 5.32 35.20 22.66
C LEU A 190 4.55 34.01 23.28
N GLN A 191 3.98 34.16 24.47
CA GLN A 191 3.15 33.12 25.10
C GLN A 191 1.87 32.87 24.30
N PHE A 192 1.15 33.92 23.90
CA PHE A 192 -0.04 33.79 23.05
C PHE A 192 0.29 33.17 21.70
N PHE A 193 1.40 33.59 21.08
CA PHE A 193 1.88 33.02 19.82
C PHE A 193 2.22 31.53 19.97
N THR A 194 2.92 31.14 21.03
CA THR A 194 3.30 29.74 21.29
C THR A 194 2.07 28.87 21.54
N PHE A 195 1.07 29.39 22.25
CA PHE A 195 -0.19 28.69 22.49
C PHE A 195 -0.97 28.48 21.18
N GLY A 196 -1.17 29.56 20.41
CA GLY A 196 -1.87 29.50 19.13
C GLY A 196 -1.20 28.58 18.11
N THR A 197 0.13 28.68 17.98
CA THR A 197 0.90 27.81 17.07
C THR A 197 0.89 26.34 17.51
N THR A 198 0.82 26.05 18.81
CA THR A 198 0.71 24.67 19.31
C THR A 198 -0.63 24.05 18.91
N ILE A 199 -1.74 24.80 18.99
CA ILE A 199 -3.06 24.33 18.53
C ILE A 199 -3.06 24.06 17.03
N ILE A 200 -2.56 25.02 16.24
CA ILE A 200 -2.48 24.89 14.76
C ILE A 200 -1.63 23.67 14.40
N ARG A 201 -0.46 23.52 15.05
CA ARG A 201 0.44 22.39 14.84
C ARG A 201 -0.21 21.06 15.17
N ALA A 202 -0.96 20.97 16.26
CA ALA A 202 -1.70 19.76 16.62
C ALA A 202 -2.69 19.36 15.52
N LEU A 203 -3.44 20.32 14.97
CA LEU A 203 -4.37 20.07 13.87
C LEU A 203 -3.65 19.64 12.59
N LEU A 204 -2.59 20.33 12.19
CA LEU A 204 -1.82 20.02 10.98
C LEU A 204 -1.19 18.62 11.04
N ILE A 205 -0.57 18.26 12.19
CA ILE A 205 0.03 16.95 12.38
C ILE A 205 -1.08 15.88 12.39
N PHE A 206 -2.17 16.11 13.12
CA PHE A 206 -3.27 15.15 13.20
C PHE A 206 -3.85 14.86 11.82
N THR A 207 -4.21 15.88 11.04
CA THR A 207 -4.73 15.71 9.68
C THR A 207 -3.72 14.99 8.78
N SER A 208 -2.44 15.36 8.82
CA SER A 208 -1.40 14.72 7.99
C SER A 208 -1.24 13.23 8.31
N VAL A 209 -1.26 12.87 9.60
CA VAL A 209 -1.16 11.47 10.04
C VAL A 209 -2.42 10.68 9.66
N VAL A 210 -3.61 11.25 9.90
CA VAL A 210 -4.89 10.61 9.54
C VAL A 210 -4.93 10.30 8.06
N GLU A 211 -4.60 11.28 7.20
CA GLU A 211 -4.61 11.09 5.76
C GLU A 211 -3.55 10.08 5.29
N ALA A 212 -2.34 10.11 5.86
CA ALA A 212 -1.31 9.12 5.55
C ALA A 212 -1.75 7.68 5.90
N LEU A 213 -2.32 7.48 7.09
CA LEU A 213 -2.80 6.16 7.53
C LEU A 213 -4.03 5.70 6.74
N ARG A 214 -4.94 6.62 6.42
CA ARG A 214 -6.13 6.36 5.59
C ARG A 214 -5.75 5.84 4.21
N HIS A 215 -4.86 6.53 3.51
CA HIS A 215 -4.43 6.17 2.16
C HIS A 215 -3.63 4.88 2.14
N THR A 216 -2.72 4.71 3.11
CA THR A 216 -1.95 3.46 3.26
C THR A 216 -2.89 2.29 3.51
N SER A 217 -3.84 2.42 4.44
CA SER A 217 -4.83 1.38 4.74
C SER A 217 -5.67 1.03 3.51
N LEU A 218 -6.16 2.05 2.79
CA LEU A 218 -6.96 1.88 1.59
C LEU A 218 -6.22 1.09 0.51
N VAL A 219 -4.98 1.47 0.18
CA VAL A 219 -4.17 0.77 -0.82
C VAL A 219 -3.91 -0.67 -0.39
N LEU A 220 -3.59 -0.90 0.89
CA LEU A 220 -3.36 -2.25 1.41
C LEU A 220 -4.60 -3.14 1.25
N VAL A 221 -5.79 -2.67 1.63
CA VAL A 221 -7.02 -3.48 1.52
C VAL A 221 -7.47 -3.65 0.07
N MET A 222 -7.32 -2.63 -0.78
CA MET A 222 -7.61 -2.72 -2.21
C MET A 222 -6.73 -3.76 -2.90
N PHE A 223 -5.42 -3.71 -2.65
CA PHE A 223 -4.47 -4.67 -3.23
C PHE A 223 -4.71 -6.07 -2.71
N ALA A 224 -4.91 -6.20 -1.40
CA ALA A 224 -5.22 -7.46 -0.78
C ALA A 224 -6.49 -8.08 -1.37
N ALA A 225 -7.56 -7.29 -1.54
CA ALA A 225 -8.80 -7.75 -2.12
C ALA A 225 -8.66 -8.15 -3.59
N ALA A 226 -7.97 -7.35 -4.41
CA ALA A 226 -7.74 -7.67 -5.82
C ALA A 226 -6.91 -8.95 -6.00
N LEU A 227 -5.83 -9.10 -5.24
CA LEU A 227 -4.98 -10.29 -5.27
C LEU A 227 -5.73 -11.54 -4.81
N TYR A 228 -6.49 -11.44 -3.72
CA TYR A 228 -7.28 -12.55 -3.20
C TYR A 228 -8.35 -13.01 -4.20
N THR A 229 -9.18 -12.10 -4.70
CA THR A 229 -10.24 -12.42 -5.67
C THR A 229 -9.64 -12.95 -6.97
N GLY A 230 -8.58 -12.34 -7.49
CA GLY A 230 -7.89 -12.83 -8.70
C GLY A 230 -7.30 -14.23 -8.50
N GLY A 231 -6.73 -14.50 -7.33
CA GLY A 231 -6.15 -15.79 -6.98
C GLY A 231 -7.22 -16.87 -6.83
N LYS A 232 -8.39 -16.51 -6.32
CA LYS A 232 -9.56 -17.39 -6.19
C LYS A 232 -10.17 -17.70 -7.56
N ASN A 233 -10.33 -16.70 -8.43
CA ASN A 233 -10.80 -16.89 -9.81
C ASN A 233 -9.89 -17.86 -10.57
N CYS A 234 -8.56 -17.72 -10.44
CA CYS A 234 -7.61 -18.66 -11.02
C CYS A 234 -7.77 -20.08 -10.44
N THR A 235 -8.04 -20.23 -9.14
CA THR A 235 -8.33 -21.54 -8.53
C THR A 235 -9.60 -22.18 -9.08
N HIS A 236 -10.67 -21.40 -9.25
CA HIS A 236 -11.91 -21.91 -9.84
C HIS A 236 -11.68 -22.38 -11.27
N LEU A 237 -10.97 -21.60 -12.08
CA LEU A 237 -10.58 -21.98 -13.44
C LEU A 237 -9.68 -23.23 -13.48
N LEU A 238 -8.76 -23.38 -12.52
CA LEU A 238 -7.95 -24.60 -12.37
C LEU A 238 -8.79 -25.82 -12.00
N ALA A 239 -9.83 -25.64 -11.19
CA ALA A 239 -10.68 -26.73 -10.70
C ALA A 239 -11.67 -27.21 -11.76
N ILE A 240 -12.12 -26.33 -12.65
CA ILE A 240 -12.99 -26.66 -13.78
C ILE A 240 -12.30 -27.73 -14.65
N SER A 241 -13.04 -28.82 -14.90
CA SER A 241 -12.57 -29.87 -15.80
C SER A 241 -12.69 -29.36 -17.23
N VAL A 242 -11.59 -29.43 -17.96
CA VAL A 242 -11.60 -29.06 -19.38
C VAL A 242 -12.13 -30.27 -20.13
N SER A 243 -13.38 -30.21 -20.57
CA SER A 243 -13.89 -31.21 -21.49
C SER A 243 -13.16 -31.09 -22.83
N ARG A 244 -13.12 -32.17 -23.59
CA ARG A 244 -12.60 -32.16 -24.98
C ARG A 244 -13.57 -31.47 -25.95
N ASN A 245 -14.61 -30.81 -25.46
CA ASN A 245 -15.55 -30.10 -26.29
C ASN A 245 -15.00 -28.72 -26.63
N ALA A 246 -14.65 -28.49 -27.90
CA ALA A 246 -14.13 -27.21 -28.39
C ALA A 246 -15.06 -26.02 -28.09
N VAL A 247 -16.38 -26.23 -28.00
CA VAL A 247 -17.36 -25.18 -27.69
C VAL A 247 -17.20 -24.71 -26.23
N GLU A 248 -17.12 -25.65 -25.29
CA GLU A 248 -16.89 -25.36 -23.88
C GLU A 248 -15.52 -24.72 -23.66
N MET A 249 -14.49 -25.23 -24.34
CA MET A 249 -13.15 -24.65 -24.29
C MET A 249 -13.14 -23.20 -24.78
N SER A 250 -13.86 -22.89 -25.87
CA SER A 250 -13.96 -21.52 -26.36
C SER A 250 -14.68 -20.60 -25.37
N LYS A 251 -15.71 -21.11 -24.66
CA LYS A 251 -16.38 -20.36 -23.59
C LYS A 251 -15.43 -20.08 -22.42
N LEU A 252 -14.65 -21.07 -21.97
CA LEU A 252 -13.65 -20.90 -20.92
C LEU A 252 -12.54 -19.92 -21.30
N ILE A 253 -12.06 -19.99 -22.54
CA ILE A 253 -11.11 -19.02 -23.08
C ILE A 253 -11.70 -17.60 -23.07
N SER A 254 -12.98 -17.44 -23.42
CA SER A 254 -13.66 -16.15 -23.35
C SER A 254 -13.70 -15.59 -21.93
N ILE A 255 -13.94 -16.44 -20.92
CA ILE A 255 -13.92 -16.02 -19.50
C ILE A 255 -12.52 -15.57 -19.09
N VAL A 256 -11.46 -16.26 -19.53
CA VAL A 256 -10.07 -15.83 -19.25
C VAL A 256 -9.73 -14.51 -19.95
N TYR A 257 -10.25 -14.26 -21.14
CA TYR A 257 -10.11 -12.93 -21.78
C TYR A 257 -10.81 -11.83 -20.98
N GLN A 258 -12.01 -12.10 -20.47
CA GLN A 258 -12.70 -11.15 -19.58
C GLN A 258 -11.89 -10.91 -18.30
N LEU A 259 -11.36 -11.98 -17.69
CA LEU A 259 -10.50 -11.89 -16.51
C LEU A 259 -9.25 -11.03 -16.78
N ASP A 260 -8.54 -11.28 -17.89
CA ASP A 260 -7.38 -10.48 -18.30
C ASP A 260 -7.77 -9.01 -18.54
N LEU A 261 -8.93 -8.75 -19.14
CA LEU A 261 -9.43 -7.41 -19.37
C LEU A 261 -9.72 -6.65 -18.07
N HIS A 262 -10.38 -7.28 -17.09
CA HIS A 262 -10.65 -6.65 -15.79
C HIS A 262 -9.35 -6.43 -15.00
N ILE A 263 -8.41 -7.37 -15.06
CA ILE A 263 -7.08 -7.19 -14.44
C ILE A 263 -6.32 -6.03 -15.08
N ARG A 264 -6.36 -5.91 -16.42
CA ARG A 264 -5.74 -4.79 -17.16
C ARG A 264 -6.37 -3.46 -16.83
N LEU A 265 -7.67 -3.42 -16.58
CA LEU A 265 -8.33 -2.19 -16.17
C LEU A 265 -7.78 -1.68 -14.83
N MET A 266 -7.52 -2.60 -13.90
CA MET A 266 -6.90 -2.26 -12.62
C MET A 266 -5.37 -2.07 -12.70
N SER A 267 -4.72 -2.50 -13.79
CA SER A 267 -3.26 -2.66 -13.82
C SER A 267 -2.53 -1.33 -13.75
N LYS A 268 -3.05 -0.24 -14.33
CA LYS A 268 -2.39 1.09 -14.24
C LYS A 268 -2.28 1.59 -12.80
N PHE A 269 -3.37 1.50 -12.04
CA PHE A 269 -3.38 1.83 -10.61
C PHE A 269 -2.44 0.90 -9.84
N GLN A 270 -2.58 -0.41 -10.07
CA GLN A 270 -1.80 -1.43 -9.40
C GLN A 270 -0.31 -1.27 -9.65
N GLU A 271 0.13 -1.16 -10.90
CA GLU A 271 1.54 -1.05 -11.29
C GLU A 271 2.18 0.17 -10.61
N SER A 272 1.51 1.34 -10.67
CA SER A 272 1.98 2.57 -10.03
C SER A 272 2.10 2.46 -8.52
N CYS A 273 1.04 2.01 -7.84
CA CYS A 273 1.05 1.87 -6.39
C CYS A 273 1.99 0.75 -5.92
N THR A 274 2.16 -0.34 -6.66
CA THR A 274 3.15 -1.38 -6.37
C THR A 274 4.56 -0.83 -6.51
N THR A 275 4.87 -0.05 -7.55
CA THR A 275 6.18 0.60 -7.69
C THR A 275 6.47 1.51 -6.49
N ALA A 276 5.49 2.35 -6.11
CA ALA A 276 5.62 3.21 -4.95
C ALA A 276 5.84 2.41 -3.66
N LEU A 277 5.07 1.33 -3.43
CA LEU A 277 5.21 0.46 -2.25
C LEU A 277 6.54 -0.29 -2.21
N PHE A 278 7.06 -0.77 -3.34
CA PHE A 278 8.38 -1.43 -3.39
C PHE A 278 9.51 -0.43 -3.12
N GLY A 279 9.46 0.75 -3.76
CA GLY A 279 10.45 1.80 -3.54
C GLY A 279 10.43 2.30 -2.09
N PHE A 280 9.24 2.63 -1.58
CA PHE A 280 9.04 3.06 -0.21
C PHE A 280 9.41 1.96 0.78
N GLY A 281 8.94 0.73 0.58
CA GLY A 281 9.21 -0.39 1.48
C GLY A 281 10.70 -0.75 1.56
N LEU A 282 11.45 -0.62 0.45
CA LEU A 282 12.90 -0.82 0.45
C LEU A 282 13.59 0.31 1.24
N PHE A 283 13.29 1.56 0.91
CA PHE A 283 13.94 2.71 1.53
C PHE A 283 13.61 2.83 3.02
N ALA A 284 12.31 2.83 3.34
CA ALA A 284 11.82 2.88 4.71
C ALA A 284 12.27 1.64 5.49
N GLY A 285 12.22 0.44 4.90
CA GLY A 285 12.68 -0.78 5.55
C GLY A 285 14.13 -0.70 5.99
N VAL A 286 15.03 -0.20 5.12
CA VAL A 286 16.45 0.00 5.46
C VAL A 286 16.60 1.02 6.58
N LEU A 287 16.02 2.21 6.46
CA LEU A 287 16.17 3.27 7.46
C LEU A 287 15.56 2.89 8.82
N ILE A 288 14.40 2.25 8.82
CA ILE A 288 13.72 1.82 10.04
C ILE A 288 14.52 0.72 10.73
N ASN A 289 15.11 -0.21 9.98
CA ASN A 289 15.96 -1.26 10.58
C ASN A 289 17.26 -0.68 11.16
N VAL A 290 17.94 0.22 10.44
CA VAL A 290 19.12 0.92 10.98
C VAL A 290 18.75 1.72 12.22
N GLY A 291 17.63 2.45 12.19
CA GLY A 291 17.11 3.18 13.35
C GLY A 291 16.84 2.26 14.53
N SER A 292 16.26 1.08 14.29
CA SER A 292 16.01 0.08 15.34
C SER A 292 17.31 -0.46 15.95
N ILE A 293 18.38 -0.62 15.18
CA ILE A 293 19.64 -1.17 15.69
C ILE A 293 20.47 -0.09 16.39
N GLN A 294 20.60 1.09 15.77
CA GLN A 294 21.58 2.09 16.20
C GLN A 294 21.04 3.14 17.16
N LEU A 295 19.72 3.32 17.24
CA LEU A 295 19.12 4.39 18.05
C LEU A 295 18.56 3.90 19.39
N MET A 296 18.79 2.64 19.75
CA MET A 296 18.30 2.03 20.99
C MET A 296 18.79 2.78 22.25
N ASP A 297 20.06 3.16 22.28
CA ASP A 297 20.67 3.84 23.43
C ASP A 297 20.63 5.37 23.31
N VAL A 298 20.15 5.89 22.19
CA VAL A 298 20.21 7.33 21.85
C VAL A 298 18.84 8.00 22.02
N LEU A 299 17.75 7.28 21.74
CA LEU A 299 16.42 7.86 21.70
C LEU A 299 15.59 7.51 22.94
N PRO A 300 14.70 8.44 23.37
CA PRO A 300 13.72 8.12 24.39
C PRO A 300 12.92 6.86 24.01
N PHE A 301 12.69 5.99 24.99
CA PHE A 301 12.06 4.68 24.78
C PHE A 301 10.77 4.76 23.93
N TRP A 302 9.89 5.71 24.23
CA TRP A 302 8.62 5.90 23.50
C TRP A 302 8.80 6.18 22.01
N PHE A 303 9.86 6.89 21.64
CA PHE A 303 10.20 7.13 20.25
C PHE A 303 10.89 5.91 19.65
N TYR A 304 11.80 5.28 20.39
CA TYR A 304 12.51 4.09 19.93
C TYR A 304 11.54 2.99 19.51
N VAL A 305 10.46 2.74 20.28
CA VAL A 305 9.44 1.71 20.00
C VAL A 305 8.77 1.87 18.62
N TYR A 306 8.75 3.08 18.05
CA TYR A 306 8.22 3.31 16.71
C TYR A 306 8.97 2.53 15.62
N PHE A 307 10.30 2.50 15.66
CA PHE A 307 11.10 1.85 14.63
C PHE A 307 10.85 0.33 14.53
N PRO A 308 11.01 -0.48 15.59
CA PRO A 308 10.74 -1.91 15.50
C PRO A 308 9.27 -2.17 15.18
N SER A 309 8.35 -1.34 15.67
CA SER A 309 6.92 -1.46 15.35
C SER A 309 6.63 -1.24 13.86
N ALA A 310 7.22 -0.20 13.26
CA ALA A 310 7.11 0.08 11.83
C ALA A 310 7.80 -0.99 10.98
N SER A 311 8.94 -1.52 11.43
CA SER A 311 9.63 -2.65 10.77
C SER A 311 8.74 -3.89 10.72
N VAL A 312 8.11 -4.23 11.85
CA VAL A 312 7.13 -5.34 11.91
C VAL A 312 5.98 -5.10 10.94
N MET A 313 5.44 -3.88 10.85
CA MET A 313 4.37 -3.56 9.89
C MET A 313 4.81 -3.72 8.44
N VAL A 314 6.03 -3.33 8.09
CA VAL A 314 6.61 -3.55 6.75
C VAL A 314 6.75 -5.05 6.46
N VAL A 315 7.30 -5.82 7.40
CA VAL A 315 7.45 -7.28 7.28
C VAL A 315 6.10 -7.97 7.14
N LEU A 316 5.10 -7.57 7.92
CA LEU A 316 3.73 -8.09 7.82
C LEU A 316 3.12 -7.77 6.46
N THR A 317 3.27 -6.54 5.98
CA THR A 317 2.78 -6.12 4.64
C THR A 317 3.36 -7.00 3.54
N ILE A 318 4.68 -7.20 3.54
CA ILE A 318 5.37 -8.05 2.56
C ILE A 318 4.91 -9.50 2.69
N SER A 319 4.77 -10.00 3.93
CA SER A 319 4.38 -11.38 4.20
C SER A 319 2.93 -11.68 3.82
N VAL A 320 2.06 -10.68 3.82
CA VAL A 320 0.64 -10.81 3.44
C VAL A 320 0.45 -10.64 1.94
N LEU A 321 0.95 -9.55 1.34
CA LEU A 321 0.67 -9.22 -0.05
C LEU A 321 1.47 -10.05 -1.05
N LEU A 322 2.76 -10.25 -0.78
CA LEU A 322 3.66 -10.83 -1.78
C LEU A 322 3.38 -12.31 -2.08
N PRO A 323 3.08 -13.17 -1.08
CA PRO A 323 2.66 -14.54 -1.36
C PRO A 323 1.36 -14.62 -2.16
N GLN A 324 0.40 -13.72 -1.92
CA GLN A 324 -0.83 -13.72 -2.73
C GLN A 324 -0.55 -13.34 -4.18
N ALA A 325 0.31 -12.36 -4.43
CA ALA A 325 0.75 -12.03 -5.79
C ALA A 325 1.39 -13.24 -6.50
N GLN A 326 2.21 -14.01 -5.77
CA GLN A 326 2.82 -15.25 -6.30
C GLN A 326 1.76 -16.31 -6.61
N ILE A 327 0.77 -16.49 -5.71
CA ILE A 327 -0.33 -17.44 -5.91
C ILE A 327 -1.13 -17.11 -7.18
N VAL A 328 -1.45 -15.84 -7.41
CA VAL A 328 -2.15 -15.39 -8.64
C VAL A 328 -1.33 -15.75 -9.88
N ASN A 329 -0.04 -15.42 -9.88
CA ASN A 329 0.86 -15.68 -11.00
C ASN A 329 1.01 -17.19 -11.29
N ASP A 330 1.30 -17.98 -10.26
CA ASP A 330 1.50 -19.43 -10.37
C ASP A 330 0.21 -20.15 -10.80
N ARG A 331 -0.93 -19.81 -10.20
CA ARG A 331 -2.22 -20.41 -10.57
C ARG A 331 -2.61 -20.04 -11.98
N SER A 332 -2.39 -18.79 -12.40
CA SER A 332 -2.67 -18.38 -13.78
C SER A 332 -1.81 -19.12 -14.81
N LYS A 333 -0.51 -19.30 -14.52
CA LYS A 333 0.38 -20.16 -15.33
C LYS A 333 -0.16 -21.59 -15.41
N GLY A 334 -0.57 -22.16 -14.28
CA GLY A 334 -1.16 -23.49 -14.20
C GLY A 334 -2.44 -23.64 -15.02
N VAL A 335 -3.32 -22.64 -15.04
CA VAL A 335 -4.54 -22.65 -15.89
C VAL A 335 -4.14 -22.81 -17.35
N ILE A 336 -3.23 -21.96 -17.83
CA ILE A 336 -2.79 -21.95 -19.22
C ILE A 336 -2.11 -23.27 -19.59
N GLU A 337 -1.28 -23.83 -18.71
CA GLU A 337 -0.58 -25.10 -18.94
C GLU A 337 -1.54 -26.29 -18.98
N LYS A 338 -2.43 -26.42 -17.99
CA LYS A 338 -3.47 -27.47 -17.97
C LYS A 338 -4.29 -27.45 -19.26
N TRP A 339 -4.62 -26.26 -19.73
CA TRP A 339 -5.41 -26.03 -20.94
C TRP A 339 -4.63 -26.35 -22.22
N LYS A 340 -3.33 -26.07 -22.27
CA LYS A 340 -2.46 -26.51 -23.37
C LYS A 340 -2.44 -28.03 -23.47
N ILE A 341 -2.34 -28.74 -22.35
CA ILE A 341 -2.38 -30.21 -22.31
C ILE A 341 -3.74 -30.73 -22.81
N ALA A 342 -4.85 -30.13 -22.36
CA ALA A 342 -6.18 -30.50 -22.82
C ALA A 342 -6.34 -30.32 -24.35
N VAL A 343 -5.84 -29.21 -24.91
CA VAL A 343 -5.87 -28.95 -26.37
C VAL A 343 -4.98 -29.92 -27.15
N MET A 344 -3.90 -30.44 -26.56
CA MET A 344 -3.07 -31.46 -27.23
C MET A 344 -3.84 -32.76 -27.46
N GLY A 345 -4.80 -33.10 -26.61
CA GLY A 345 -5.68 -34.26 -26.71
C GLY A 345 -6.89 -34.10 -27.63
N GLU A 346 -7.06 -32.94 -28.29
CA GLU A 346 -8.11 -32.73 -29.30
C GLU A 346 -7.78 -33.49 -30.60
N TRP A 347 -8.75 -34.25 -31.12
CA TRP A 347 -8.58 -35.11 -32.29
C TRP A 347 -8.69 -34.32 -33.60
N ASP A 348 -9.55 -33.30 -33.63
CA ASP A 348 -9.73 -32.46 -34.80
C ASP A 348 -8.54 -31.50 -34.96
N THR A 349 -7.73 -31.74 -35.98
CA THR A 349 -6.50 -30.98 -36.25
C THR A 349 -6.77 -29.49 -36.49
N ARG A 350 -7.90 -29.13 -37.13
CA ARG A 350 -8.25 -27.73 -37.40
C ARG A 350 -8.65 -27.02 -36.10
N LYS A 351 -9.50 -27.65 -35.28
CA LYS A 351 -9.90 -27.11 -33.97
C LYS A 351 -8.70 -26.98 -33.04
N LYS A 352 -7.83 -28.00 -32.99
CA LYS A 352 -6.58 -27.99 -32.23
C LYS A 352 -5.68 -26.82 -32.62
N ALA A 353 -5.46 -26.58 -33.91
CA ALA A 353 -4.66 -25.46 -34.39
C ALA A 353 -5.25 -24.10 -33.96
N TYR A 354 -6.58 -23.94 -34.09
CA TYR A 354 -7.30 -22.75 -33.68
C TYR A 354 -7.20 -22.49 -32.16
N LEU A 355 -7.50 -23.49 -31.33
CA LEU A 355 -7.42 -23.40 -29.88
C LEU A 355 -5.99 -23.14 -29.41
N ARG A 356 -4.99 -23.78 -30.03
CA ARG A 356 -3.57 -23.53 -29.76
C ARG A 356 -3.19 -22.09 -30.05
N LYS A 357 -3.66 -21.51 -31.17
CA LYS A 357 -3.43 -20.10 -31.51
C LYS A 357 -4.04 -19.17 -30.46
N LYS A 358 -5.27 -19.45 -30.03
CA LYS A 358 -5.95 -18.69 -28.96
C LYS A 358 -5.29 -18.82 -27.58
N LEU A 359 -4.78 -19.99 -27.22
CA LEU A 359 -4.05 -20.17 -25.95
C LEU A 359 -2.67 -19.50 -25.98
N LYS A 360 -2.03 -19.43 -27.15
CA LYS A 360 -0.73 -18.77 -27.30
C LYS A 360 -0.80 -17.26 -27.04
N THR A 361 -1.96 -16.64 -27.26
CA THR A 361 -2.17 -15.21 -27.02
C THR A 361 -2.51 -14.88 -25.56
N LEU A 362 -2.88 -15.88 -24.76
CA LEU A 362 -3.12 -15.69 -23.33
C LEU A 362 -1.79 -15.49 -22.59
N LYS A 363 -1.74 -14.44 -21.78
CA LYS A 363 -0.63 -14.18 -20.87
C LYS A 363 -1.06 -14.55 -19.45
N PRO A 364 -0.15 -15.10 -18.62
CA PRO A 364 -0.45 -15.28 -17.20
C PRO A 364 -0.80 -13.93 -16.56
N ALA A 365 -1.85 -13.93 -15.74
CA ALA A 365 -2.19 -12.84 -14.86
C ALA A 365 -1.13 -12.76 -13.76
N GLY A 366 -0.19 -11.83 -13.91
CA GLY A 366 0.87 -11.57 -12.94
C GLY A 366 0.85 -10.11 -12.52
N LEU A 367 1.16 -9.87 -11.23
CA LEU A 367 1.34 -8.51 -10.71
C LEU A 367 2.63 -7.94 -11.31
N GLN A 368 2.52 -6.77 -11.93
CA GLN A 368 3.66 -6.11 -12.57
C GLN A 368 4.07 -4.88 -11.76
N VAL A 369 5.36 -4.64 -11.70
CA VAL A 369 5.94 -3.42 -11.13
C VAL A 369 6.30 -2.54 -12.30
N GLY A 370 5.70 -1.36 -12.37
CA GLY A 370 5.83 -0.46 -13.50
C GLY A 370 5.23 0.91 -13.25
N ILE A 371 5.52 1.83 -14.15
CA ILE A 371 4.87 3.14 -14.19
C ILE A 371 4.23 3.26 -15.58
N HIS A 372 2.91 3.32 -15.60
CA HIS A 372 2.11 3.46 -16.81
C HIS A 372 2.27 2.26 -17.78
N GLU A 373 2.99 2.43 -18.89
CA GLU A 373 3.26 1.37 -19.87
C GLU A 373 4.68 0.79 -19.73
N VAL A 374 5.53 1.40 -18.91
CA VAL A 374 6.89 0.94 -18.66
C VAL A 374 6.88 -0.04 -17.51
N ARG A 375 7.07 -1.31 -17.83
CA ARG A 375 7.09 -2.43 -16.87
C ARG A 375 8.53 -2.77 -16.53
N PHE A 376 8.89 -2.68 -15.25
CA PHE A 376 10.24 -2.98 -14.77
C PHE A 376 10.45 -4.49 -14.59
N PHE A 377 9.55 -5.16 -13.86
CA PHE A 377 9.61 -6.60 -13.64
C PHE A 377 8.25 -7.17 -13.21
N THR A 378 8.08 -8.49 -13.34
CA THR A 378 6.92 -9.22 -12.82
C THR A 378 7.25 -9.80 -11.45
N ILE A 379 6.29 -9.81 -10.54
CA ILE A 379 6.50 -10.41 -9.22
C ILE A 379 6.54 -11.93 -9.34
N GLU A 380 7.68 -12.50 -8.94
CA GLU A 380 7.95 -13.93 -8.93
C GLU A 380 8.25 -14.44 -7.52
N ARG A 381 8.44 -15.77 -7.39
CA ARG A 381 8.84 -16.39 -6.12
C ARG A 381 10.17 -15.85 -5.60
N SER A 382 11.12 -15.61 -6.51
CA SER A 382 12.44 -15.05 -6.22
C SER A 382 12.39 -13.59 -5.74
N THR A 383 11.39 -12.81 -6.15
CA THR A 383 11.26 -11.40 -5.80
C THR A 383 11.19 -11.18 -4.29
N LYS A 384 10.50 -12.07 -3.55
CA LYS A 384 10.42 -11.99 -2.07
C LYS A 384 11.79 -12.10 -1.43
N ALA A 385 12.54 -13.14 -1.77
CA ALA A 385 13.87 -13.38 -1.23
C ALA A 385 14.83 -12.24 -1.61
N ALA A 386 14.82 -11.83 -2.88
CA ALA A 386 15.63 -10.71 -3.35
C ALA A 386 15.32 -9.41 -2.60
N PHE A 387 14.04 -9.13 -2.33
CA PHE A 387 13.64 -7.93 -1.60
C PHE A 387 14.15 -7.92 -0.15
N TYR A 388 14.01 -9.04 0.58
CA TYR A 388 14.54 -9.16 1.94
C TYR A 388 16.06 -9.06 1.98
N VAL A 389 16.76 -9.72 1.06
CA VAL A 389 18.22 -9.65 0.96
C VAL A 389 18.66 -8.21 0.70
N LYS A 390 17.99 -7.48 -0.19
CA LYS A 390 18.30 -6.06 -0.43
C LYS A 390 18.04 -5.15 0.76
N ILE A 391 16.98 -5.39 1.54
CA ILE A 391 16.78 -4.65 2.79
C ILE A 391 17.90 -4.96 3.77
N LEU A 392 18.24 -6.24 3.96
CA LEU A 392 19.26 -6.67 4.91
C LEU A 392 20.65 -6.15 4.54
N ASP A 393 21.10 -6.36 3.30
CA ASP A 393 22.41 -5.93 2.82
C ASP A 393 22.59 -4.41 2.97
N ASN A 394 21.58 -3.63 2.55
CA ASN A 394 21.64 -2.18 2.68
C ASN A 394 21.56 -1.72 4.15
N THR A 395 20.84 -2.45 5.01
CA THR A 395 20.83 -2.17 6.46
C THR A 395 22.22 -2.41 7.05
N ILE A 396 22.88 -3.51 6.70
CA ILE A 396 24.25 -3.83 7.17
C ILE A 396 25.22 -2.76 6.67
N ASN A 397 25.21 -2.47 5.36
CA ASN A 397 26.11 -1.49 4.76
C ASN A 397 25.93 -0.10 5.39
N LEU A 398 24.68 0.35 5.55
CA LEU A 398 24.40 1.64 6.17
C LEU A 398 24.76 1.66 7.66
N SER A 399 24.57 0.55 8.37
CA SER A 399 24.97 0.43 9.77
C SER A 399 26.49 0.50 9.95
N LEU A 400 27.26 -0.17 9.07
CA LEU A 400 28.72 -0.13 9.08
C LEU A 400 29.28 1.23 8.65
N ALA A 401 28.55 1.97 7.81
CA ALA A 401 28.95 3.31 7.37
C ALA A 401 28.84 4.38 8.47
N ILE A 402 28.06 4.13 9.52
CA ILE A 402 27.87 5.07 10.64
C ILE A 402 28.87 4.70 11.76
N PRO A 403 29.88 5.54 12.05
CA PRO A 403 30.90 5.21 13.05
C PRO A 403 30.30 5.06 14.46
N PRO A 404 30.77 4.10 15.28
CA PRO A 404 30.37 3.99 16.66
C PRO A 404 30.71 5.30 17.41
N GLY A 405 29.73 5.86 18.13
CA GLY A 405 29.88 7.14 18.85
C GLY A 405 29.60 8.40 18.03
N ALA A 406 29.48 8.33 16.70
CA ALA A 406 29.07 9.48 15.87
C ALA A 406 27.64 9.94 16.21
N LEU A 407 26.76 8.99 16.56
CA LEU A 407 25.41 9.27 17.04
C LEU A 407 25.45 9.85 18.47
N ASN A 408 26.19 9.27 19.41
CA ASN A 408 26.29 9.82 20.76
C ASN A 408 26.84 11.26 20.79
N THR A 409 27.85 11.58 19.97
CA THR A 409 28.40 12.95 19.89
C THR A 409 27.44 13.94 19.26
N ARG A 410 26.64 13.52 18.27
CA ARG A 410 25.66 14.40 17.60
C ARG A 410 24.31 14.50 18.31
N PHE A 411 23.97 13.56 19.19
CA PHE A 411 22.68 13.49 19.85
C PHE A 411 22.78 13.69 21.38
N GLY A 412 23.90 13.34 22.00
CA GLY A 412 24.10 13.31 23.46
C GLY A 412 24.33 14.68 24.12
N GLY A 413 24.19 15.79 23.39
CA GLY A 413 24.16 17.14 23.97
C GLY A 413 22.82 17.53 24.61
N LEU A 414 21.85 16.59 24.69
CA LEU A 414 20.51 16.80 25.24
C LEU A 414 20.34 16.28 26.69
N ALA A 415 21.45 15.96 27.38
CA ALA A 415 21.42 15.62 28.81
C ALA A 415 21.23 16.87 29.69
#